data_AF-A0A2K3P0E9-F1
#
_entry.id   AF-A0A2K3P0E9-F1
#
_cell.length_a   1.000
_cell.length_b   1.000
_cell.length_c   1.000
_cell.angle_alpha   90.00
_cell.angle_beta   90.00
_cell.angle_gamma   90.00
#
_symmetry.space_group_name_H-M   'P 1'
#
loop_
_entity.id
_entity.type
_entity.pdbx_description
1 polymer ?
#
loop_
_entity_poly.entity_id
_entity_poly.type
_entity_poly.pdbx_seq_one_letter_code
_entity_poly.pdbx_strand_id
1 'polypeptide(L)'
;MKGSFATRVSGSSDLYRVNKRRPYHGINFVIAHDGFSLHDLVSYNFKHNEANGEGGNDGCNDNFSWNCGFEGETDDASVRALRSRQMKNFHLALMISQGAPMMLMGDEYGHTRYGNNNSYGHDSAINFFLWDQVDTNLKSPDDFVLDGVPGIEKTYSIAPYSSILLEAKADGWNLCSELGPWPSMA
;
A
#
# COMPACT_ATOMS: atom_id res chain seq x y z
N MET A 1 -6.40 15.64 -15.81
CA MET A 1 -6.36 14.86 -14.55
C MET A 1 -7.68 14.19 -14.20
N LYS A 2 -8.81 14.90 -14.09
CA LYS A 2 -10.10 14.28 -13.70
C LYS A 2 -10.57 13.17 -14.68
N GLY A 3 -10.40 13.39 -15.98
CA GLY A 3 -10.81 12.42 -17.01
C GLY A 3 -10.01 11.12 -17.01
N SER A 4 -8.68 11.18 -16.84
CA SER A 4 -7.84 9.97 -16.81
C SER A 4 -8.14 9.11 -15.59
N PHE A 5 -8.30 9.73 -14.41
CA PHE A 5 -8.69 9.01 -13.20
C PHE A 5 -10.08 8.36 -13.32
N ALA A 6 -11.09 9.08 -13.82
CA ALA A 6 -12.42 8.53 -14.06
C ALA A 6 -12.39 7.28 -14.97
N THR A 7 -11.53 7.30 -15.99
CA THR A 7 -11.35 6.14 -16.86
C THR A 7 -10.68 4.97 -16.14
N ARG A 8 -9.69 5.20 -15.26
CA ARG A 8 -9.08 4.14 -14.43
C ARG A 8 -10.12 3.49 -13.50
N VAL A 9 -10.91 4.30 -12.79
CA VAL A 9 -12.00 3.82 -11.92
C VAL A 9 -13.03 3.02 -12.72
N SER A 10 -13.30 3.41 -13.96
CA SER A 10 -14.24 2.74 -14.87
C SER A 10 -13.64 1.57 -15.65
N GLY A 11 -12.49 1.02 -15.21
CA GLY A 11 -11.91 -0.19 -15.80
C GLY A 11 -11.10 0.02 -17.07
N SER A 12 -10.53 1.22 -17.22
CA SER A 12 -9.53 1.55 -18.25
C SER A 12 -10.00 1.21 -19.67
N SER A 13 -11.26 1.56 -19.98
CA SER A 13 -11.88 1.23 -21.27
C SER A 13 -11.13 1.82 -22.46
N ASP A 14 -10.44 2.94 -22.29
CA ASP A 14 -9.53 3.53 -23.27
C ASP A 14 -8.37 2.58 -23.66
N LEU A 15 -7.92 1.71 -22.77
CA LEU A 15 -6.88 0.71 -23.03
C LEU A 15 -7.47 -0.61 -23.55
N TYR A 16 -8.53 -1.11 -22.90
CA TYR A 16 -9.00 -2.49 -23.13
C TYR A 16 -10.10 -2.62 -24.19
N ARG A 17 -10.91 -1.57 -24.42
CA ARG A 17 -12.05 -1.62 -25.35
C ARG A 17 -11.62 -1.86 -26.79
N VAL A 18 -10.45 -1.35 -27.20
CA VAL A 18 -9.91 -1.49 -28.56
C VAL A 18 -9.81 -2.96 -28.98
N ASN A 19 -9.47 -3.85 -28.03
CA ASN A 19 -9.33 -5.29 -28.26
C ASN A 19 -10.55 -6.10 -27.78
N LYS A 20 -11.72 -5.47 -27.60
CA LYS A 20 -12.94 -6.08 -27.06
C LYS A 20 -12.74 -6.77 -25.69
N ARG A 21 -11.71 -6.36 -24.94
CA ARG A 21 -11.45 -6.86 -23.59
C ARG A 21 -12.36 -6.14 -22.60
N ARG A 22 -12.89 -6.92 -21.65
CA ARG A 22 -13.72 -6.44 -20.53
C ARG A 22 -12.84 -5.93 -19.37
N PRO A 23 -13.36 -5.09 -18.45
CA PRO A 23 -12.59 -4.51 -17.34
C PRO A 23 -11.78 -5.52 -16.51
N TYR A 24 -12.32 -6.71 -16.25
CA TYR A 24 -11.64 -7.77 -15.46
C TYR A 24 -10.39 -8.38 -16.13
N HIS A 25 -10.08 -8.01 -17.38
CA HIS A 25 -8.79 -8.38 -17.99
C HIS A 25 -7.65 -7.45 -17.58
N GLY A 26 -7.96 -6.34 -16.90
CA GLY A 26 -6.97 -5.45 -16.32
C GLY A 26 -6.68 -5.84 -14.86
N ILE A 27 -5.39 -5.94 -14.55
CA ILE A 27 -4.93 -5.98 -13.17
C ILE A 27 -4.64 -4.55 -12.73
N ASN A 28 -5.42 -4.07 -11.77
CA ASN A 28 -5.23 -2.76 -11.17
C ASN A 28 -4.30 -2.94 -9.96
N PHE A 29 -3.29 -2.08 -9.83
CA PHE A 29 -2.43 -2.02 -8.67
C PHE A 29 -1.96 -0.59 -8.46
N VAL A 30 -1.68 -0.24 -7.21
CA VAL A 30 -1.08 1.07 -6.87
C VAL A 30 0.43 0.92 -6.73
N ILE A 31 0.86 -0.15 -6.06
CA ILE A 31 2.26 -0.51 -5.89
C ILE A 31 2.46 -2.00 -6.20
N ALA A 32 3.72 -2.41 -6.35
CA ALA A 32 4.14 -3.78 -6.59
C ALA A 32 5.44 -4.07 -5.81
N HIS A 33 6.00 -5.27 -5.96
CA HIS A 33 7.27 -5.59 -5.33
C HIS A 33 8.41 -4.69 -5.82
N ASP A 34 8.38 -4.30 -7.09
CA ASP A 34 9.24 -3.26 -7.65
C ASP A 34 8.67 -1.87 -7.34
N GLY A 35 9.51 -0.98 -6.82
CA GLY A 35 9.11 0.35 -6.37
C GLY A 35 8.87 0.42 -4.86
N PHE A 36 8.24 1.51 -4.43
CA PHE A 36 7.90 1.75 -3.04
C PHE A 36 6.79 0.81 -2.55
N SER A 37 6.84 0.48 -1.25
CA SER A 37 5.65 0.03 -0.52
C SER A 37 4.60 1.14 -0.47
N LEU A 38 3.35 0.82 -0.09
CA LEU A 38 2.34 1.87 0.05
C LEU A 38 2.68 2.89 1.15
N HIS A 39 3.29 2.44 2.25
CA HIS A 39 3.76 3.33 3.31
C HIS A 39 4.86 4.26 2.79
N ASP A 40 5.81 3.72 2.03
CA ASP A 40 6.92 4.51 1.49
C ASP A 40 6.45 5.50 0.43
N LEU A 41 5.44 5.14 -0.38
CA LEU A 41 4.84 6.01 -1.39
C LEU A 41 4.30 7.33 -0.79
N VAL A 42 3.85 7.29 0.47
CA VAL A 42 3.34 8.47 1.20
C VAL A 42 4.35 9.07 2.18
N SER A 43 5.55 8.50 2.29
CA SER A 43 6.56 8.88 3.28
C SER A 43 7.88 9.37 2.67
N TYR A 44 8.15 9.06 1.40
CA TYR A 44 9.41 9.40 0.74
C TYR A 44 9.18 10.01 -0.64
N ASN A 45 9.90 11.10 -0.95
CA ASN A 45 9.96 11.68 -2.29
C ASN A 45 11.12 11.08 -3.10
N PHE A 46 12.20 10.67 -2.42
CA PHE A 46 13.39 10.12 -3.05
C PHE A 46 13.61 8.68 -2.61
N LYS A 47 14.21 7.88 -3.49
CA LYS A 47 14.62 6.51 -3.16
C LYS A 47 15.87 6.56 -2.26
N HIS A 48 15.93 5.64 -1.30
CA HIS A 48 17.03 5.43 -0.35
C HIS A 48 17.52 3.99 -0.50
N ASN A 49 18.22 3.73 -1.61
CA ASN A 49 18.69 2.41 -2.03
C ASN A 49 20.17 2.18 -1.66
N GLU A 50 20.76 3.01 -0.79
CA GLU A 50 22.19 2.97 -0.46
C GLU A 50 22.62 1.59 0.05
N ALA A 51 21.73 0.91 0.78
CA ALA A 51 21.94 -0.44 1.30
C ALA A 51 22.10 -1.52 0.20
N ASN A 52 21.76 -1.22 -1.05
CA ASN A 52 21.93 -2.13 -2.19
C ASN A 52 23.39 -2.16 -2.67
N GLY A 53 24.23 -1.20 -2.28
CA GLY A 53 25.65 -1.14 -2.67
C GLY A 53 25.93 -0.59 -4.06
N GLU A 54 24.91 -0.12 -4.78
CA GLU A 54 25.02 0.43 -6.15
C GLU A 54 25.10 1.97 -6.18
N GLY A 55 25.37 2.59 -5.03
CA GLY A 55 25.48 4.05 -4.90
C GLY A 55 24.18 4.80 -5.22
N GLY A 56 23.02 4.17 -5.02
CA GLY A 56 21.70 4.74 -5.31
C GLY A 56 21.37 4.82 -6.81
N ASN A 57 22.14 4.15 -7.68
CA ASN A 57 21.91 4.19 -9.13
C ASN A 57 20.82 3.21 -9.61
N ASP A 58 20.41 2.28 -8.76
CA ASP A 58 19.42 1.25 -9.03
C ASP A 58 18.00 1.70 -8.63
N GLY A 59 16.96 1.06 -9.16
CA GLY A 59 15.56 1.42 -8.89
C GLY A 59 15.05 2.66 -9.66
N CYS A 60 13.73 2.90 -9.59
CA CYS A 60 13.07 3.97 -10.34
C CYS A 60 13.29 5.35 -9.70
N ASN A 61 13.52 6.39 -10.51
CA ASN A 61 13.58 7.78 -10.02
C ASN A 61 12.19 8.44 -9.99
N ASP A 62 11.30 8.05 -10.91
CA ASP A 62 9.95 8.61 -11.04
C ASP A 62 8.93 7.74 -10.30
N ASN A 63 8.86 7.90 -8.98
CA ASN A 63 7.98 7.10 -8.12
C ASN A 63 6.56 7.65 -8.01
N PHE A 64 6.31 8.88 -8.46
CA PHE A 64 5.03 9.59 -8.28
C PHE A 64 4.56 9.61 -6.81
N SER A 65 5.52 9.67 -5.89
CA SER A 65 5.31 9.64 -4.44
C SER A 65 5.15 11.05 -3.86
N TRP A 66 4.65 11.13 -2.63
CA TRP A 66 4.62 12.37 -1.87
C TRP A 66 4.79 12.09 -0.38
N ASN A 67 5.87 12.60 0.21
CA ASN A 67 6.24 12.37 1.60
C ASN A 67 5.30 13.00 2.66
N CYS A 68 4.24 13.67 2.21
CA CYS A 68 3.21 14.29 3.05
C CYS A 68 3.73 15.41 3.98
N GLY A 69 4.91 15.99 3.67
CA GLY A 69 5.47 17.14 4.37
C GLY A 69 6.79 16.89 5.09
N PHE A 70 7.19 15.63 5.28
CA PHE A 70 8.46 15.26 5.92
C PHE A 70 9.05 14.03 5.23
N GLU A 71 10.36 13.97 5.01
CA GLU A 71 11.00 12.82 4.35
C GLU A 71 11.31 11.72 5.38
N GLY A 72 10.72 10.54 5.20
CA GLY A 72 10.89 9.38 6.08
C GLY A 72 10.08 9.43 7.36
N GLU A 73 10.49 8.66 8.37
CA GLU A 73 9.80 8.55 9.66
C GLU A 73 9.75 9.88 10.41
N THR A 74 8.63 10.15 11.09
CA THR A 74 8.40 11.41 11.80
C THR A 74 7.44 11.23 12.98
N ASP A 75 7.68 12.00 14.05
CA ASP A 75 6.78 12.07 15.22
C ASP A 75 5.66 13.11 15.06
N ASP A 76 5.65 13.88 13.96
CA ASP A 76 4.59 14.85 13.71
C ASP A 76 3.25 14.13 13.47
N ALA A 77 2.37 14.23 14.47
CA ALA A 77 1.05 13.60 14.45
C ALA A 77 0.19 14.03 13.25
N SER A 78 0.36 15.27 12.75
CA SER A 78 -0.39 15.78 11.60
C SER A 78 0.06 15.11 10.30
N VAL A 79 1.36 14.90 10.13
CA VAL A 79 1.94 14.18 8.99
C VAL A 79 1.55 12.71 9.03
N ARG A 80 1.68 12.05 10.19
CA ARG A 80 1.28 10.64 10.36
C ARG A 80 -0.21 10.43 10.05
N ALA A 81 -1.08 11.32 10.52
CA ALA A 81 -2.52 11.27 10.22
C ALA A 81 -2.80 11.46 8.72
N LEU A 82 -2.09 12.38 8.06
CA LEU A 82 -2.19 12.60 6.62
C LEU A 82 -1.75 11.34 5.84
N ARG A 83 -0.62 10.72 6.20
CA ARG A 83 -0.13 9.48 5.58
C ARG A 83 -1.13 8.34 5.72
N SER A 84 -1.66 8.13 6.93
CA SER A 84 -2.71 7.13 7.18
C SER A 84 -3.93 7.35 6.27
N ARG A 85 -4.37 8.61 6.12
CA ARG A 85 -5.46 8.96 5.21
C ARG A 85 -5.11 8.68 3.74
N GLN A 86 -3.89 8.99 3.31
CA GLN A 86 -3.46 8.74 1.93
C GLN A 86 -3.39 7.24 1.61
N MET A 87 -2.85 6.41 2.51
CA MET A 87 -2.87 4.95 2.35
C MET A 87 -4.30 4.40 2.22
N LYS A 88 -5.23 4.91 3.04
CA LYS A 88 -6.67 4.57 2.94
C LYS A 88 -7.28 5.03 1.62
N ASN A 89 -6.93 6.22 1.12
CA ASN A 89 -7.41 6.73 -0.16
C ASN A 89 -6.95 5.87 -1.34
N PHE A 90 -5.70 5.40 -1.35
CA PHE A 90 -5.18 4.50 -2.37
C PHE A 90 -5.87 3.14 -2.34
N HIS A 91 -6.01 2.53 -1.15
CA HIS A 91 -6.78 1.30 -0.99
C HIS A 91 -8.21 1.44 -1.47
N LEU A 92 -8.89 2.53 -1.07
CA LEU A 92 -10.25 2.81 -1.52
C LEU A 92 -10.31 2.90 -3.04
N ALA A 93 -9.43 3.70 -3.66
CA ALA A 93 -9.39 3.85 -5.12
C ALA A 93 -9.15 2.51 -5.82
N LEU A 94 -8.25 1.66 -5.30
CA LEU A 94 -7.97 0.34 -5.85
C LEU A 94 -9.20 -0.58 -5.77
N MET A 95 -9.84 -0.66 -4.61
CA MET A 95 -10.93 -1.60 -4.34
C MET A 95 -12.25 -1.22 -5.01
N ILE A 96 -12.51 0.08 -5.25
CA ILE A 96 -13.72 0.52 -5.95
C ILE A 96 -13.57 0.52 -7.48
N SER A 97 -12.34 0.47 -7.98
CA SER A 97 -12.07 0.52 -9.43
C SER A 97 -12.48 -0.78 -10.11
N GLN A 98 -13.17 -0.67 -11.24
CA GLN A 98 -13.53 -1.84 -12.05
C GLN A 98 -12.28 -2.55 -12.58
N GLY A 99 -12.22 -3.87 -12.45
CA GLY A 99 -11.05 -4.68 -12.81
C GLY A 99 -10.72 -5.69 -11.72
N ALA A 100 -9.55 -6.32 -11.81
CA ALA A 100 -9.04 -7.20 -10.76
C ALA A 100 -7.99 -6.43 -9.93
N PRO A 101 -8.25 -6.14 -8.64
CA PRO A 101 -7.26 -5.48 -7.79
C PRO A 101 -6.14 -6.46 -7.40
N MET A 102 -4.91 -5.96 -7.38
CA MET A 102 -3.74 -6.65 -6.83
C MET A 102 -3.18 -5.80 -5.68
N MET A 103 -2.98 -6.43 -4.53
CA MET A 103 -2.28 -5.85 -3.39
C MET A 103 -0.93 -6.53 -3.23
N LEU A 104 0.04 -5.79 -2.71
CA LEU A 104 1.31 -6.36 -2.30
C LEU A 104 1.24 -6.81 -0.85
N MET A 105 1.95 -7.89 -0.56
CA MET A 105 2.24 -8.32 0.80
C MET A 105 2.78 -7.18 1.66
N GLY A 106 2.13 -6.93 2.80
CA GLY A 106 2.55 -5.97 3.81
C GLY A 106 1.85 -4.61 3.71
N ASP A 107 1.26 -4.26 2.56
CA ASP A 107 0.50 -3.02 2.41
C ASP A 107 -0.69 -2.96 3.38
N GLU A 108 -1.25 -4.12 3.74
CA GLU A 108 -2.38 -4.23 4.64
C GLU A 108 -2.08 -3.78 6.07
N TYR A 109 -0.80 -3.74 6.49
CA TYR A 109 -0.40 -3.21 7.80
C TYR A 109 0.53 -2.00 7.70
N GLY A 110 0.79 -1.51 6.48
CA GLY A 110 1.70 -0.37 6.26
C GLY A 110 3.17 -0.75 6.36
N HIS A 111 3.56 -1.91 5.83
CA HIS A 111 4.95 -2.34 5.75
C HIS A 111 5.83 -1.27 5.10
N THR A 112 7.01 -1.04 5.66
CA THR A 112 7.97 -0.05 5.19
C THR A 112 9.26 -0.74 4.76
N ARG A 113 9.87 -0.22 3.69
CA ARG A 113 11.22 -0.57 3.25
C ARG A 113 12.18 0.58 3.50
N TYR A 114 11.77 1.54 4.34
CA TYR A 114 12.52 2.72 4.73
C TYR A 114 12.99 3.55 3.53
N GLY A 115 12.12 3.66 2.51
CA GLY A 115 12.44 4.37 1.28
C GLY A 115 13.30 3.57 0.29
N ASN A 116 13.60 2.30 0.52
CA ASN A 116 14.22 1.46 -0.50
C ASN A 116 13.15 0.98 -1.50
N ASN A 117 13.24 1.45 -2.75
CA ASN A 117 12.27 1.14 -3.80
C ASN A 117 12.72 0.00 -4.74
N ASN A 118 13.81 -0.68 -4.40
CA ASN A 118 14.39 -1.76 -5.19
C ASN A 118 15.09 -2.79 -4.29
N SER A 119 14.34 -3.43 -3.40
CA SER A 119 14.89 -4.29 -2.34
C SER A 119 15.31 -5.70 -2.83
N TYR A 120 15.63 -5.89 -4.12
CA TYR A 120 15.82 -7.21 -4.74
C TYR A 120 16.94 -8.07 -4.12
N GLY A 121 17.94 -7.45 -3.51
CA GLY A 121 19.10 -8.11 -2.89
C GLY A 121 18.99 -8.38 -1.39
N HIS A 122 17.85 -8.09 -0.76
CA HIS A 122 17.69 -8.16 0.70
C HIS A 122 16.95 -9.41 1.14
N ASP A 123 17.66 -10.31 1.84
CA ASP A 123 17.05 -11.42 2.59
C ASP A 123 16.95 -11.03 4.08
N SER A 124 16.08 -10.05 4.37
CA SER A 124 15.95 -9.44 5.69
C SER A 124 14.52 -8.92 5.94
N ALA A 125 14.29 -8.33 7.12
CA ALA A 125 13.00 -7.78 7.53
C ALA A 125 12.37 -6.79 6.53
N ILE A 126 13.17 -6.14 5.67
CA ILE A 126 12.68 -5.27 4.59
C ILE A 126 11.76 -6.02 3.61
N ASN A 127 12.00 -7.32 3.38
CA ASN A 127 11.23 -8.17 2.47
C ASN A 127 10.42 -9.27 3.18
N PHE A 128 10.48 -9.35 4.51
CA PHE A 128 9.72 -10.33 5.26
C PHE A 128 8.33 -9.82 5.62
N PHE A 129 7.37 -10.73 5.74
CA PHE A 129 6.10 -10.44 6.37
C PHE A 129 6.30 -10.31 7.90
N LEU A 130 5.97 -9.16 8.46
CA LEU A 130 6.17 -8.86 9.88
C LEU A 130 4.94 -9.22 10.71
N TRP A 131 4.80 -10.51 11.04
CA TRP A 131 3.66 -11.05 11.80
C TRP A 131 3.49 -10.42 13.19
N ASP A 132 4.57 -9.93 13.78
CA ASP A 132 4.58 -9.24 15.07
C ASP A 132 3.92 -7.86 15.00
N GLN A 133 3.94 -7.20 13.83
CA GLN A 133 3.34 -5.88 13.59
C GLN A 133 1.83 -5.94 13.34
N VAL A 134 1.33 -7.10 12.95
CA VAL A 134 -0.09 -7.32 12.65
C VAL A 134 -0.86 -7.72 13.91
N ASP A 135 -1.96 -7.02 14.22
CA ASP A 135 -2.92 -7.54 15.18
C ASP A 135 -3.77 -8.66 14.53
N THR A 136 -3.47 -9.89 14.91
CA THR A 136 -4.18 -11.10 14.46
C THR A 136 -5.34 -11.48 15.37
N ASN A 137 -5.56 -10.75 16.47
CA ASN A 137 -6.67 -10.96 17.41
C ASN A 137 -7.86 -10.03 17.16
N LEU A 138 -7.87 -9.35 16.01
CA LEU A 138 -9.00 -8.51 15.62
C LEU A 138 -10.27 -9.35 15.63
N LYS A 139 -11.27 -8.89 16.39
CA LYS A 139 -12.62 -9.44 16.29
C LYS A 139 -13.03 -9.35 14.83
N SER A 140 -13.55 -10.44 14.26
CA SER A 140 -14.21 -10.38 12.96
C SER A 140 -15.11 -9.16 12.97
N PRO A 141 -15.05 -8.28 11.96
CA PRO A 141 -16.01 -7.20 11.90
C PRO A 141 -17.41 -7.85 11.92
N ASP A 142 -18.36 -7.23 12.63
CA ASP A 142 -19.74 -7.70 12.68
C ASP A 142 -20.48 -7.29 11.37
N ASP A 143 -19.78 -7.37 10.23
CA ASP A 143 -20.18 -6.91 8.90
C ASP A 143 -21.00 -7.96 8.11
N PHE A 144 -20.93 -9.23 8.51
CA PHE A 144 -21.80 -10.28 7.98
C PHE A 144 -23.14 -10.35 8.72
N VAL A 145 -24.14 -9.64 8.20
CA VAL A 145 -25.55 -9.87 8.55
C VAL A 145 -26.05 -11.04 7.72
N LEU A 146 -26.23 -12.22 8.34
CA LEU A 146 -26.76 -13.43 7.68
C LEU A 146 -28.09 -13.18 6.93
N ASP A 147 -28.89 -12.25 7.44
CA ASP A 147 -30.20 -11.88 6.88
C ASP A 147 -30.13 -10.83 5.77
N GLY A 148 -28.93 -10.33 5.45
CA GLY A 148 -28.70 -9.21 4.53
C GLY A 148 -29.05 -7.84 5.12
N VAL A 149 -28.65 -6.76 4.43
CA VAL A 149 -29.03 -5.40 4.81
C VAL A 149 -30.37 -5.06 4.15
N PRO A 150 -31.45 -4.76 4.91
CA PRO A 150 -32.74 -4.39 4.34
C PRO A 150 -32.62 -3.14 3.45
N GLY A 151 -33.03 -3.26 2.18
CA GLY A 151 -33.06 -2.13 1.22
C GLY A 151 -31.93 -2.11 0.18
N ILE A 152 -30.97 -3.04 0.24
CA ILE A 152 -29.96 -3.23 -0.81
C ILE A 152 -30.41 -4.41 -1.70
N GLU A 153 -30.95 -4.12 -2.88
CA GLU A 153 -31.41 -5.15 -3.82
C GLU A 153 -30.26 -6.04 -4.35
N LYS A 154 -30.63 -7.24 -4.83
CA LYS A 154 -29.77 -8.34 -5.32
C LYS A 154 -28.82 -8.03 -6.50
N THR A 155 -28.68 -6.79 -6.94
CA THR A 155 -28.13 -6.47 -8.28
C THR A 155 -26.72 -5.89 -8.27
N TYR A 156 -26.07 -5.72 -7.12
CA TYR A 156 -24.62 -5.55 -7.03
C TYR A 156 -24.09 -6.34 -5.83
N SER A 157 -23.65 -7.59 -6.06
CA SER A 157 -22.82 -8.34 -5.11
C SER A 157 -21.38 -7.81 -5.16
N ILE A 158 -21.19 -6.56 -4.74
CA ILE A 158 -19.90 -6.12 -4.25
C ILE A 158 -20.17 -5.89 -2.77
N ALA A 159 -19.89 -6.89 -1.94
CA ALA A 159 -19.84 -6.67 -0.50
C ALA A 159 -18.80 -5.55 -0.28
N PRO A 160 -19.22 -4.35 0.12
CA PRO A 160 -18.27 -3.32 0.45
C PRO A 160 -17.78 -3.66 1.87
N TYR A 161 -16.46 -3.72 2.05
CA TYR A 161 -15.79 -3.85 3.34
C TYR A 161 -15.77 -5.26 3.95
N SER A 162 -14.64 -5.93 3.80
CA SER A 162 -13.88 -6.32 4.99
C SER A 162 -12.58 -5.52 4.94
N SER A 163 -12.22 -4.94 6.07
CA SER A 163 -11.05 -4.08 6.26
C SER A 163 -9.77 -4.81 5.88
N ILE A 164 -9.21 -4.57 4.68
CA ILE A 164 -7.85 -5.03 4.35
C ILE A 164 -6.79 -4.02 4.83
N LEU A 165 -7.12 -3.23 5.84
CA LEU A 165 -6.09 -2.61 6.67
C LEU A 165 -6.14 -3.38 7.98
N LEU A 166 -5.28 -4.39 8.10
CA LEU A 166 -5.01 -5.00 9.39
C LEU A 166 -4.49 -3.88 10.29
N GLU A 167 -5.07 -3.77 11.48
CA GLU A 167 -4.62 -2.77 12.42
C GLU A 167 -3.20 -3.12 12.85
N ALA A 168 -2.25 -2.24 12.55
CA ALA A 168 -0.91 -2.35 13.09
C ALA A 168 -1.00 -2.24 14.62
N LYS A 169 -0.31 -3.13 15.36
CA LYS A 169 -0.31 -3.06 16.83
C LYS A 169 0.13 -1.68 17.29
N ALA A 170 -0.54 -1.14 18.31
CA ALA A 170 -0.30 0.21 18.84
C ALA A 170 1.17 0.46 19.24
N ASP A 171 1.88 -0.61 19.61
CA ASP A 171 3.26 -0.56 20.12
C ASP A 171 4.33 -0.76 19.01
N GLY A 172 3.90 -1.13 17.79
CA GLY A 172 4.81 -1.47 16.68
C GLY A 172 5.68 -0.30 16.21
N TRP A 173 5.18 0.93 16.34
CA TRP A 173 5.93 2.14 16.01
C TRP A 173 7.12 2.40 16.94
N ASN A 174 7.14 1.83 18.15
CA ASN A 174 8.23 2.05 19.13
C ASN A 174 9.37 1.02 19.00
N LEU A 175 9.14 -0.12 18.37
CA LEU A 175 10.15 -1.17 18.18
C LEU A 175 11.21 -0.85 17.12
N CYS A 176 10.98 0.16 16.27
CA CYS A 176 12.03 0.70 15.39
C CYS A 176 13.22 1.32 16.15
N SER A 177 13.07 1.60 17.45
CA SER A 177 14.18 2.09 18.30
C SER A 177 15.11 0.98 18.82
N GLU A 178 14.71 -0.29 18.71
CA GLU A 178 15.50 -1.45 19.21
C GLU A 178 16.36 -2.13 18.14
N LEU A 179 16.21 -1.74 16.86
CA LEU A 179 17.18 -2.06 15.82
C LEU A 179 18.39 -1.14 16.01
N GLY A 180 19.31 -1.55 16.88
CA GLY A 180 20.56 -0.85 17.17
C GLY A 180 21.35 -0.49 15.89
N PRO A 181 22.33 0.43 16.00
CA PRO A 181 23.14 0.84 14.86
C PRO A 181 23.72 -0.39 14.16
N TRP A 182 23.56 -0.43 12.83
CA TRP A 182 24.14 -1.45 11.96
C TRP A 182 25.60 -1.72 12.35
N PRO A 183 26.02 -2.98 12.48
CA PRO A 183 27.43 -3.28 12.69
C PRO A 183 28.21 -2.70 11.52
N SER A 184 29.11 -1.77 11.83
CA SER A 184 30.05 -1.19 10.89
C SER A 184 30.81 -2.32 10.19
N MET A 185 30.58 -2.50 8.89
CA MET A 185 31.44 -3.37 8.08
C MET A 185 32.77 -2.66 7.86
N ALA A 186 33.82 -3.26 8.41
CA ALA A 186 35.22 -3.06 8.04
C ALA A 186 35.51 -3.64 6.65
#